data_AF-A0A374VPE6-F1
#
_entry.id   AF-A0A374VPE6-F1
#
_cell.length_a   1.000
_cell.length_b   1.000
_cell.length_c   1.000
_cell.angle_alpha   90.00
_cell.angle_beta   90.00
_cell.angle_gamma   90.00
#
_symmetry.space_group_name_H-M   'P 1'
#
loop_
_entity.id
_entity.type
_entity.pdbx_description
1 polymer ?
#
loop_
_entity_poly.entity_id
_entity_poly.type
_entity_poly.pdbx_seq_one_letter_code
_entity_poly.pdbx_strand_id
1 'polypeptide(L)'
;MAQATISARIDEKDKQAFDNFCSDVGLNTSAAINLFIKAVLRERRIPFEISQSSDPFYSESNQKHLMKAIQELRDGKGIAHDLIEVDDE
;
A
#
# COMPACT_ATOMS: atom_id res chain seq x y z
N MET A 1 4.75 34.25 -8.71
CA MET A 1 5.00 33.23 -7.66
C MET A 1 6.43 32.74 -7.84
N ALA A 2 7.22 32.65 -6.75
CA ALA A 2 8.56 32.09 -6.84
C ALA A 2 8.50 30.61 -7.26
N GLN A 3 9.37 30.21 -8.18
CA GLN A 3 9.49 28.82 -8.61
C GLN A 3 10.66 28.17 -7.87
N ALA A 4 10.51 26.90 -7.53
CA ALA A 4 11.57 26.08 -6.96
C ALA A 4 11.69 24.79 -7.79
N THR A 5 12.91 24.32 -7.99
CA THR A 5 13.20 23.13 -8.79
C THR A 5 13.47 21.94 -7.89
N ILE A 6 12.90 20.79 -8.23
CA ILE A 6 13.19 19.50 -7.61
C ILE A 6 13.85 18.61 -8.67
N SER A 7 14.99 18.02 -8.32
CA SER A 7 15.73 17.11 -9.17
C SER A 7 15.82 15.74 -8.50
N ALA A 8 15.49 14.68 -9.22
CA ALA A 8 15.57 13.30 -8.77
C ALA A 8 16.28 12.43 -9.83
N ARG A 9 17.04 11.43 -9.39
CA ARG A 9 17.62 10.40 -10.26
C ARG A 9 16.71 9.18 -10.24
N ILE A 10 16.37 8.67 -11.41
CA ILE A 10 15.52 7.50 -11.62
C ILE A 10 16.12 6.65 -12.74
N ASP A 11 15.75 5.36 -12.79
CA ASP A 11 16.11 4.51 -13.92
C ASP A 11 15.47 5.03 -15.22
N GLU A 12 16.19 4.88 -16.33
CA GLU A 12 15.73 5.35 -17.64
C GLU A 12 14.43 4.64 -18.07
N LYS A 13 14.30 3.34 -17.79
CA LYS A 13 13.11 2.56 -18.14
C LYS A 13 11.90 3.00 -17.32
N ASP A 14 12.11 3.24 -16.04
CA ASP A 14 11.06 3.75 -15.14
C ASP A 14 10.57 5.13 -15.59
N LYS A 15 11.51 5.99 -16.02
CA LYS A 15 11.16 7.31 -16.58
C LYS A 15 10.28 7.17 -17.82
N GLN A 16 10.72 6.38 -18.81
CA GLN A 16 9.96 6.20 -20.04
C GLN A 16 8.56 5.62 -19.76
N ALA A 17 8.46 4.62 -18.87
CA ALA A 17 7.17 4.05 -18.48
C ALA A 17 6.26 5.09 -17.79
N PHE A 18 6.82 5.90 -16.88
CA PHE A 18 6.06 6.94 -16.19
C PHE A 18 5.57 8.06 -17.13
N ASP A 19 6.39 8.46 -18.11
CA ASP A 19 6.00 9.46 -19.13
C ASP A 19 4.86 8.98 -20.01
N ASN A 20 4.93 7.73 -20.46
CA ASN A 20 3.88 7.11 -21.27
C ASN A 20 2.58 7.05 -20.48
N PHE A 21 2.64 6.56 -19.24
CA PHE A 21 1.47 6.52 -18.35
C PHE A 21 0.85 7.91 -18.15
N CYS A 22 1.67 8.93 -17.85
CA CYS A 22 1.18 10.29 -17.68
C CYS A 22 0.46 10.78 -18.94
N SER A 23 1.04 10.54 -20.12
CA SER A 23 0.48 10.96 -21.40
C SER A 23 -0.87 10.28 -21.67
N ASP A 24 -0.97 8.98 -21.39
CA ASP A 24 -2.19 8.19 -21.56
C ASP A 24 -3.36 8.71 -20.71
N VAL A 25 -3.05 9.23 -19.51
CA VAL A 25 -4.05 9.82 -18.61
C VAL A 25 -4.24 11.33 -18.80
N GLY A 26 -3.62 11.92 -19.84
CA GLY A 26 -3.76 13.34 -20.17
C GLY A 26 -2.97 14.29 -19.27
N LEU A 27 -1.90 13.82 -18.63
CA LEU A 27 -1.00 14.59 -17.78
C LEU A 27 0.42 14.59 -18.33
N ASN A 28 1.23 15.56 -17.90
CA ASN A 28 2.67 15.46 -18.04
C ASN A 28 3.31 15.07 -16.70
N THR A 29 4.56 14.58 -16.75
CA THR A 29 5.31 14.19 -15.55
C THR A 29 5.33 15.30 -14.48
N SER A 30 5.51 16.57 -14.87
CA SER A 30 5.55 17.68 -13.93
C SER A 30 4.21 17.89 -13.20
N ALA A 31 3.09 17.75 -13.91
CA ALA A 31 1.75 17.83 -13.34
C ALA A 31 1.51 16.68 -12.36
N ALA A 32 1.91 15.46 -12.70
CA ALA A 32 1.80 14.30 -11.83
C ALA A 32 2.64 14.45 -10.55
N ILE A 33 3.90 14.90 -10.65
CA ILE A 33 4.76 15.18 -9.49
C ILE A 33 4.17 16.29 -8.61
N ASN A 34 3.65 17.36 -9.21
CA ASN A 34 2.99 18.43 -8.47
C ASN A 34 1.74 17.92 -7.74
N LEU A 35 0.94 17.08 -8.39
CA LEU A 35 -0.25 16.45 -7.77
C LEU A 35 0.16 15.62 -6.55
N PHE A 36 1.19 14.79 -6.69
CA PHE A 36 1.74 13.99 -5.59
C PHE A 36 2.17 14.87 -4.41
N ILE A 37 2.95 15.93 -4.66
CA ILE A 37 3.39 16.87 -3.61
C ILE A 37 2.18 17.50 -2.91
N LYS A 38 1.16 17.93 -3.66
CA LYS A 38 -0.06 18.50 -3.08
C LYS A 38 -0.84 17.49 -2.24
N ALA A 39 -0.93 16.24 -2.67
CA ALA A 39 -1.56 15.17 -1.91
C ALA A 39 -0.81 14.89 -0.60
N VAL A 40 0.53 14.81 -0.64
CA VAL A 40 1.38 14.66 0.56
C VAL A 40 1.14 15.79 1.56
N LEU A 41 1.13 17.04 1.08
CA LEU A 41 0.94 18.21 1.95
C LEU A 41 -0.48 18.26 2.54
N ARG A 42 -1.50 17.91 1.75
CA ARG A 42 -2.90 17.88 2.18
C ARG A 42 -3.16 16.81 3.22
N GLU A 43 -2.59 15.62 3.04
CA GLU A 43 -2.88 14.44 3.86
C GLU A 43 -1.85 14.20 4.97
N ARG A 44 -0.74 14.95 4.99
CA ARG A 44 0.36 14.80 5.96
C ARG A 44 0.93 13.37 6.00
N ARG A 45 0.88 12.66 4.88
CA ARG A 45 1.40 11.30 4.69
C ARG A 45 1.75 11.08 3.23
N ILE A 46 2.41 9.96 2.93
CA ILE A 46 2.58 9.52 1.54
C ILE A 46 1.21 8.99 1.03
N PRO A 47 0.67 9.49 -0.09
CA PRO A 47 -0.67 9.18 -0.60
C PRO A 47 -0.75 7.83 -1.31
N PHE A 48 0.02 6.86 -0.86
CA PHE A 48 -0.04 5.46 -1.27
C PHE A 48 0.47 4.59 -0.11
N GLU A 49 0.13 3.32 -0.13
CA GLU A 49 0.58 2.37 0.87
C GLU A 49 2.07 2.07 0.68
N ILE A 50 2.85 2.18 1.75
CA ILE A 50 4.24 1.76 1.77
C ILE A 50 4.27 0.39 2.43
N SER A 51 4.21 -0.66 1.62
CA SER A 51 4.39 -2.02 2.08
C SER A 51 5.67 -2.59 1.48
N GLN A 52 6.47 -3.25 2.32
CA GLN A 52 7.40 -4.25 1.84
C GLN A 52 6.55 -5.51 1.65
N SER A 53 6.61 -6.15 0.48
CA SER A 53 5.86 -7.35 0.11
C SER A 53 6.19 -8.60 0.98
N SER A 54 6.80 -8.39 2.16
CA SER A 54 7.24 -9.39 3.12
C SER A 54 6.59 -9.21 4.49
N ASP A 55 5.42 -8.57 4.62
CA ASP A 55 4.65 -8.69 5.86
C ASP A 55 4.05 -10.10 5.92
N PRO A 56 4.50 -10.99 6.84
CA PRO A 56 3.95 -12.34 6.95
C PRO A 56 2.44 -12.31 7.24
N PHE A 57 1.94 -11.27 7.89
CA PHE A 57 0.54 -11.11 8.26
C PHE A 57 -0.36 -10.85 7.05
N TYR A 58 0.08 -10.08 6.05
CA TYR A 58 -0.68 -9.83 4.82
C TYR A 58 -0.28 -10.73 3.65
N SER A 59 0.52 -11.77 3.90
CA SER A 59 0.83 -12.78 2.88
C SER A 59 -0.43 -13.44 2.33
N GLU A 60 -0.43 -13.80 1.03
CA GLU A 60 -1.59 -14.46 0.41
C GLU A 60 -2.02 -15.72 1.16
N SER A 61 -1.07 -16.48 1.69
CA SER A 61 -1.34 -17.69 2.48
C SER A 61 -2.07 -17.36 3.78
N ASN A 62 -1.61 -16.34 4.52
CA ASN A 62 -2.25 -15.93 5.77
C ASN A 62 -3.64 -15.31 5.50
N GLN A 63 -3.78 -14.49 4.46
CA GLN A 63 -5.07 -13.92 4.07
C GLN A 63 -6.08 -15.02 3.68
N LYS A 64 -5.66 -16.05 2.94
CA LYS A 64 -6.51 -17.22 2.62
C LYS A 64 -6.93 -17.97 3.89
N HIS A 65 -6.01 -18.14 4.85
CA HIS A 65 -6.31 -18.79 6.13
C HIS A 65 -7.35 -17.99 6.94
N LEU A 66 -7.16 -16.68 7.08
CA LEU A 66 -8.10 -15.80 7.79
C LEU A 66 -9.50 -15.82 7.15
N MET A 67 -9.60 -15.75 5.82
CA MET A 67 -10.88 -15.83 5.12
C MET A 67 -11.59 -17.16 5.36
N LYS A 68 -10.85 -18.26 5.40
CA LYS A 68 -11.39 -19.59 5.75
C LYS A 68 -11.92 -19.60 7.19
N ALA A 69 -11.13 -19.12 8.15
CA ALA A 69 -11.53 -19.07 9.55
C ALA A 69 -12.77 -18.20 9.76
N ILE A 70 -12.86 -17.04 9.10
CA ILE A 70 -14.04 -16.17 9.12
C ILE A 70 -15.28 -16.89 8.59
N GLN A 71 -15.14 -17.64 7.49
CA GLN A 71 -16.26 -18.41 6.93
C GLN A 71 -16.72 -19.52 7.88
N GLU A 72 -15.79 -20.24 8.51
CA GLU A 72 -16.11 -21.28 9.49
C GLU A 72 -16.85 -20.70 10.71
N LEU A 73 -16.44 -19.53 11.19
CA LEU A 73 -17.14 -18.81 12.25
C LEU A 73 -18.56 -18.39 11.81
N ARG A 74 -18.72 -17.86 10.60
CA ARG A 74 -20.04 -17.50 10.04
C ARG A 74 -20.95 -18.70 9.84
N ASP A 75 -20.39 -19.85 9.49
CA ASP A 75 -21.10 -21.14 9.38
C ASP A 75 -21.45 -21.74 10.76
N GLY A 76 -21.12 -21.07 11.87
CA GLY A 76 -21.39 -21.55 13.23
C GLY A 76 -20.50 -22.69 13.69
N LYS A 77 -19.35 -22.93 13.03
CA LYS A 77 -18.38 -23.98 13.39
C LYS A 77 -17.41 -23.53 14.50
N GLY A 78 -17.51 -22.28 14.96
CA GLY A 78 -16.72 -21.75 16.05
C GLY A 78 -17.19 -22.26 17.42
N ILE A 79 -16.24 -22.56 18.30
CA ILE A 79 -16.51 -22.93 19.70
C ILE A 79 -15.87 -21.86 20.57
N ALA A 80 -16.65 -21.24 21.45
CA ALA A 80 -16.10 -20.34 22.47
C ALA A 80 -15.34 -21.17 23.51
N HIS A 81 -14.12 -20.74 23.83
CA HIS A 81 -13.33 -21.33 24.90
C HIS A 81 -12.83 -20.22 25.83
N ASP A 82 -12.59 -20.57 27.09
CA ASP A 82 -11.98 -19.66 28.06
C ASP A 82 -10.50 -19.39 27.70
N LEU A 83 -9.91 -18.34 28.29
CA LEU A 83 -8.49 -18.04 28.12
C LEU A 83 -7.66 -19.27 28.45
N ILE A 84 -6.86 -19.72 27.47
CA ILE A 84 -5.88 -20.78 27.68
C ILE A 84 -4.63 -20.10 28.23
N GLU A 85 -4.39 -20.27 29.52
CA GLU A 85 -3.13 -19.86 30.14
C GLU A 85 -2.02 -20.78 29.61
N VAL A 86 -0.95 -20.17 29.12
CA VAL A 86 0.26 -20.90 28.75
C VAL A 86 1.12 -20.91 30.00
N ASP A 87 1.41 -22.09 30.55
CA ASP A 87 2.37 -22.19 31.65
C ASP A 87 3.73 -21.69 31.13
N ASP A 88 4.29 -20.68 31.81
CA ASP A 88 5.62 -20.14 31.53
C ASP A 88 6.69 -21.21 31.89
N GLU A 89 6.99 -22.13 30.97
CA GLU A 89 8.24 -22.92 30.97
C GLU A 89 9.33 -22.26 30.12
#